data_AF-A0A382BWX2-F1
#
_entry.id   AF-A0A382BWX2-F1
#
_cell.length_a   1.000
_cell.length_b   1.000
_cell.length_c   1.000
_cell.angle_alpha   90.00
_cell.angle_beta   90.00
_cell.angle_gamma   90.00
#
_symmetry.space_group_name_H-M   'P 1'
#
loop_
_entity.id
_entity.type
_entity.pdbx_description
1 polymer ?
#
loop_
_entity_poly.entity_id
_entity_poly.type
_entity_poly.pdbx_seq_one_letter_code
_entity_poly.pdbx_strand_id
1 'polypeptide(L)'
;TDMSLGIECLLTDDKENATEMAKKLNQLNIERRQIQDNMEEQAFTEFEKYLQDTSKKIPHGICIYNQNWHQGVVGILAAKIKEKFNRPVIVFAQECQGILKGSARSITELHIKDVFDEIARLYPELILTFGGHAMAAGLTIEESQFDRFSDVFNKVVNQYISSDSLEDQCLTDGELSGDDFSLPLALAIQNAGPWGQSFPEPIFVGQFKILDKRVVGESHLKLKLQSRNNNTLDAIAFNMTDDDWPSKLEQIISTYRLGINNYRGHSQVQLFIEHIEPF
;
A
#
# COMPACT_ATOMS: atom_id res chain seq x y z
N THR A 1 -4.54 22.94 1.37
CA THR A 1 -4.77 22.50 2.76
C THR A 1 -4.20 23.55 3.67
N ASP A 2 -5.00 24.05 4.61
CA ASP A 2 -4.55 25.03 5.59
C ASP A 2 -3.81 24.30 6.73
N MET A 3 -2.48 24.22 6.63
CA MET A 3 -1.62 23.57 7.63
C MET A 3 -1.63 24.32 8.97
N SER A 4 -2.06 25.58 8.98
CA SER A 4 -2.05 26.47 10.14
C SER A 4 -2.92 25.93 11.27
N LEU A 5 -4.10 25.39 10.94
CA LEU A 5 -5.01 24.79 11.94
C LEU A 5 -4.38 23.63 12.71
N GLY A 6 -3.57 22.80 12.03
CA GLY A 6 -2.86 21.70 12.66
C GLY A 6 -1.79 22.18 13.62
N ILE A 7 -1.06 23.23 13.24
CA ILE A 7 -0.02 23.85 14.07
C ILE A 7 -0.65 24.54 15.29
N GLU A 8 -1.69 25.34 15.09
CA GLU A 8 -2.42 26.03 16.16
C GLU A 8 -2.99 25.04 17.19
N CYS A 9 -3.53 23.91 16.72
CA CYS A 9 -4.03 22.84 17.61
C CYS A 9 -2.92 22.22 18.48
N LEU A 10 -1.68 22.15 17.99
CA LEU A 10 -0.55 21.61 18.75
C LEU A 10 0.09 22.65 19.68
N LEU A 11 -0.08 23.94 19.40
CA LEU A 11 0.54 25.04 20.15
C LEU A 11 -0.37 25.66 21.20
N THR A 12 -1.70 25.45 21.14
CA THR A 12 -2.62 26.03 22.12
C THR A 12 -2.48 25.38 23.50
N ASP A 13 -2.44 26.21 24.54
CA ASP A 13 -2.51 25.76 25.95
C ASP A 13 -3.96 25.63 26.45
N ASP A 14 -4.93 26.17 25.71
CA ASP A 14 -6.35 26.05 26.04
C ASP A 14 -6.94 24.75 25.50
N LYS A 15 -7.38 23.90 26.43
CA LYS A 15 -7.99 22.59 26.16
C LYS A 15 -9.29 22.68 25.37
N GLU A 16 -10.11 23.72 25.59
CA GLU A 16 -11.39 23.85 24.88
C GLU A 16 -11.13 24.18 23.39
N ASN A 17 -10.25 25.15 23.13
CA ASN A 17 -9.81 25.50 21.78
C ASN A 17 -9.13 24.32 21.08
N ALA A 18 -8.26 23.57 21.78
CA ALA A 18 -7.63 22.36 21.25
C ALA A 18 -8.68 21.33 20.82
N THR A 19 -9.71 21.14 21.64
CA THR A 19 -10.78 20.17 21.38
C THR A 19 -11.60 20.59 20.15
N GLU A 20 -11.91 21.87 20.01
CA GLU A 20 -12.65 22.39 18.86
C GLU A 20 -11.83 22.23 17.56
N MET A 21 -10.55 22.62 17.57
CA MET A 21 -9.66 22.46 16.43
C MET A 21 -9.47 20.98 16.06
N ALA A 22 -9.29 20.09 17.04
CA ALA A 22 -9.17 18.66 16.82
C ALA A 22 -10.43 18.06 16.16
N LYS A 23 -11.63 18.50 16.57
CA LYS A 23 -12.89 18.10 15.91
C LYS A 23 -12.93 18.56 14.45
N LYS A 24 -12.52 19.79 14.18
CA LYS A 24 -12.46 20.34 12.82
C LYS A 24 -11.45 19.60 11.95
N LEU A 25 -10.25 19.31 12.47
CA LEU A 25 -9.24 18.49 11.79
C LEU A 25 -9.76 17.07 11.52
N ASN A 26 -10.48 16.47 12.47
CA ASN A 26 -11.10 15.15 12.28
C ASN A 26 -12.15 15.19 11.17
N GLN A 27 -13.00 16.22 11.13
CA GLN A 27 -14.00 16.41 10.08
C GLN A 27 -13.33 16.54 8.70
N LEU A 28 -12.30 17.38 8.58
CA LEU A 28 -11.52 17.50 7.33
C LEU A 28 -10.85 16.19 6.92
N ASN A 29 -10.39 15.38 7.88
CA ASN A 29 -9.81 14.07 7.61
C ASN A 29 -10.87 13.07 7.14
N ILE A 30 -12.09 13.10 7.69
CA ILE A 30 -13.23 12.28 7.23
C ILE A 30 -13.63 12.67 5.81
N GLU A 31 -13.80 13.97 5.53
CA GLU A 31 -14.12 14.47 4.19
C GLU A 31 -13.03 14.08 3.17
N ARG A 32 -11.75 14.23 3.54
CA ARG A 32 -10.64 13.79 2.70
C ARG A 32 -10.70 12.28 2.43
N ARG A 33 -10.98 11.46 3.45
CA ARG A 33 -11.12 10.00 3.27
C ARG A 33 -12.27 9.65 2.34
N GLN A 34 -13.45 10.26 2.49
CA GLN A 34 -14.59 10.01 1.61
C GLN A 34 -14.31 10.37 0.15
N ILE A 35 -13.63 11.49 -0.10
CA ILE A 35 -13.20 11.88 -1.44
C ILE A 35 -12.18 10.87 -1.97
N GLN A 36 -11.22 10.48 -1.13
CA GLN A 36 -10.18 9.53 -1.49
C GLN A 36 -10.74 8.14 -1.83
N ASP A 37 -11.63 7.58 -1.00
CA ASP A 37 -12.16 6.23 -1.18
C ASP A 37 -12.92 6.10 -2.52
N ASN A 38 -13.77 7.08 -2.84
CA ASN A 38 -14.49 7.13 -4.12
C ASN A 38 -13.54 7.27 -5.32
N MET A 39 -12.53 8.12 -5.21
CA MET A 39 -11.56 8.34 -6.28
C MET A 39 -10.65 7.15 -6.49
N GLU A 40 -10.30 6.45 -5.41
CA GLU A 40 -9.43 5.29 -5.42
C GLU A 40 -10.11 4.11 -6.11
N GLU A 41 -11.37 3.81 -5.77
CA GLU A 41 -12.13 2.74 -6.43
C GLU A 41 -12.25 3.00 -7.94
N GLN A 42 -12.56 4.24 -8.32
CA GLN A 42 -12.63 4.65 -9.72
C GLN A 42 -11.27 4.50 -10.41
N ALA A 43 -10.19 4.96 -9.77
CA ALA A 43 -8.85 4.91 -10.33
C ALA A 43 -8.33 3.48 -10.49
N PHE A 44 -8.55 2.60 -9.52
CA PHE A 44 -8.20 1.20 -9.64
C PHE A 44 -9.01 0.51 -10.73
N THR A 45 -10.32 0.79 -10.82
CA THR A 45 -11.17 0.23 -11.89
C THR A 45 -10.70 0.66 -13.28
N GLU A 46 -10.36 1.95 -13.46
CA GLU A 46 -9.82 2.45 -14.72
C GLU A 46 -8.43 1.88 -15.03
N PHE A 47 -7.58 1.73 -14.01
CA PHE A 47 -6.26 1.16 -14.17
C PHE A 47 -6.31 -0.34 -14.51
N GLU A 48 -7.19 -1.11 -13.88
CA GLU A 48 -7.41 -2.52 -14.19
C GLU A 48 -7.93 -2.70 -15.62
N LYS A 49 -8.84 -1.82 -16.07
CA LYS A 49 -9.28 -1.80 -17.48
C LYS A 49 -8.12 -1.50 -18.42
N TYR A 50 -7.28 -0.52 -18.10
CA TYR A 50 -6.08 -0.21 -18.87
C TYR A 50 -5.14 -1.42 -18.97
N LEU A 51 -4.94 -2.17 -17.88
CA LEU A 51 -4.13 -3.39 -17.89
C LEU A 51 -4.76 -4.51 -18.75
N GLN A 52 -6.08 -4.70 -18.67
CA GLN A 52 -6.80 -5.73 -19.44
C GLN A 52 -6.75 -5.45 -20.96
N ASP A 53 -6.95 -4.20 -21.35
CA ASP A 53 -6.95 -3.80 -22.77
C ASP A 53 -5.57 -3.91 -23.41
N THR A 54 -4.49 -3.81 -22.62
CA THR A 54 -3.15 -3.67 -23.19
C THR A 54 -2.51 -5.01 -23.59
N SER A 55 -2.94 -6.18 -23.08
CA SER A 55 -2.34 -7.52 -23.39
C SER A 55 -0.80 -7.60 -23.33
N LYS A 56 -0.14 -6.57 -22.78
CA LYS A 56 1.31 -6.43 -22.65
C LYS A 56 1.67 -6.64 -21.19
N LYS A 57 2.89 -7.12 -20.98
CA LYS A 57 3.52 -7.14 -19.66
C LYS A 57 3.36 -5.77 -18.99
N ILE A 58 3.05 -5.78 -17.69
CA ILE A 58 2.98 -4.58 -16.86
C ILE A 58 4.30 -3.80 -17.02
N PRO A 59 4.27 -2.51 -17.35
CA PRO A 59 5.48 -1.71 -17.53
C PRO A 59 6.26 -1.63 -16.20
N HIS A 60 7.59 -1.42 -16.27
CA HIS A 60 8.40 -1.28 -15.07
C HIS A 60 8.11 0.06 -14.37
N GLY A 61 7.92 1.14 -15.13
CA GLY A 61 7.45 2.44 -14.62
C GLY A 61 6.00 2.70 -15.04
N ILE A 62 5.14 3.01 -14.08
CA ILE A 62 3.72 3.27 -14.32
C ILE A 62 3.46 4.78 -14.24
N CYS A 63 2.88 5.35 -15.30
CA CYS A 63 2.33 6.71 -15.29
C CYS A 63 0.83 6.65 -15.53
N ILE A 64 0.05 7.39 -14.74
CA ILE A 64 -1.41 7.42 -14.88
C ILE A 64 -1.90 8.84 -14.76
N TYR A 65 -2.88 9.21 -15.58
CA TYR A 65 -3.51 10.52 -15.59
C TYR A 65 -5.02 10.36 -15.74
N ASN A 66 -5.77 11.13 -14.95
CA ASN A 66 -7.17 11.40 -15.21
C ASN A 66 -7.47 12.87 -14.90
N GLN A 67 -8.15 13.54 -15.83
CA GLN A 67 -8.58 14.94 -15.70
C GLN A 67 -9.49 15.19 -14.48
N ASN A 68 -10.25 14.18 -14.05
CA ASN A 68 -11.16 14.27 -12.91
C ASN A 68 -10.44 14.09 -11.56
N TRP A 69 -9.15 13.77 -11.56
CA TRP A 69 -8.42 13.56 -10.32
C TRP A 69 -8.00 14.87 -9.66
N HIS A 70 -8.20 14.93 -8.35
CA HIS A 70 -7.77 16.04 -7.52
C HIS A 70 -6.31 15.88 -7.07
N GLN A 71 -5.52 16.95 -7.19
CA GLN A 71 -4.11 17.01 -6.78
C GLN A 71 -3.85 16.62 -5.31
N GLY A 72 -4.86 16.73 -4.44
CA GLY A 72 -4.77 16.34 -3.03
C GLY A 72 -4.76 14.82 -2.79
N VAL A 73 -5.12 14.01 -3.79
CA VAL A 73 -5.31 12.56 -3.65
C VAL A 73 -4.28 11.74 -4.44
N VAL A 74 -3.68 12.32 -5.49
CA VAL A 74 -2.75 11.61 -6.39
C VAL A 74 -1.57 10.93 -5.67
N GLY A 75 -1.05 11.53 -4.60
CA GLY A 75 0.07 10.97 -3.85
C GLY A 75 -0.29 9.70 -3.06
N ILE A 76 -1.56 9.56 -2.65
CA ILE A 76 -2.04 8.36 -1.95
C ILE A 76 -2.35 7.26 -2.95
N LEU A 77 -2.99 7.62 -4.06
CA LEU A 77 -3.23 6.70 -5.16
C LEU A 77 -1.92 6.11 -5.71
N ALA A 78 -0.90 6.94 -5.92
CA ALA A 78 0.42 6.49 -6.35
C ALA A 78 1.04 5.48 -5.36
N ALA A 79 0.84 5.67 -4.05
CA ALA A 79 1.36 4.76 -3.03
C ALA A 79 0.65 3.39 -3.09
N LYS A 80 -0.67 3.39 -3.23
CA LYS A 80 -1.46 2.15 -3.29
C LYS A 80 -1.22 1.34 -4.56
N ILE A 81 -1.08 2.01 -5.70
CA ILE A 81 -0.72 1.33 -6.96
C ILE A 81 0.72 0.79 -6.86
N LYS A 82 1.65 1.55 -6.26
CA LYS A 82 2.99 1.05 -5.98
C LYS A 82 2.96 -0.20 -5.09
N GLU A 83 2.13 -0.22 -4.06
CA GLU A 83 1.98 -1.39 -3.17
C GLU A 83 1.40 -2.59 -3.91
N LYS A 84 0.33 -2.41 -4.70
CA LYS A 84 -0.33 -3.49 -5.43
C LYS A 84 0.54 -4.12 -6.51
N PHE A 85 1.36 -3.32 -7.19
CA PHE A 85 2.14 -3.80 -8.36
C PHE A 85 3.63 -3.90 -8.09
N ASN A 86 4.12 -3.44 -6.94
CA ASN A 86 5.54 -3.30 -6.63
C ASN A 86 6.32 -2.64 -7.79
N ARG A 87 5.82 -1.50 -8.28
CA ARG A 87 6.43 -0.71 -9.38
C ARG A 87 6.58 0.75 -8.96
N PRO A 88 7.59 1.49 -9.45
CA PRO A 88 7.57 2.94 -9.43
C PRO A 88 6.32 3.49 -10.15
N VAL A 89 5.56 4.33 -9.46
CA VAL A 89 4.30 4.89 -9.97
C VAL A 89 4.34 6.41 -9.93
N ILE A 90 3.82 7.04 -10.98
CA ILE A 90 3.53 8.46 -11.04
C ILE A 90 2.06 8.65 -11.38
N VAL A 91 1.34 9.36 -10.51
CA VAL A 91 -0.06 9.72 -10.74
C VAL A 91 -0.15 11.22 -10.99
N PHE A 92 -0.72 11.59 -12.13
CA PHE A 92 -0.92 12.96 -12.56
C PHE A 92 -2.37 13.41 -12.37
N ALA A 93 -2.52 14.66 -11.97
CA ALA A 93 -3.79 15.40 -11.98
C ALA A 93 -3.60 16.72 -12.72
N GLN A 94 -4.70 17.28 -13.21
CA GLN A 94 -4.68 18.58 -13.86
C GLN A 94 -4.49 19.69 -12.79
N GLU A 95 -3.46 20.52 -12.94
CA GLU A 95 -3.23 21.68 -12.06
C GLU A 95 -3.90 22.93 -12.65
N CYS A 96 -3.71 23.14 -13.95
CA CYS A 96 -4.41 24.13 -14.75
C CYS A 96 -4.44 23.68 -16.23
N GLN A 97 -5.06 24.48 -17.10
CA GLN A 97 -5.26 24.10 -18.50
C GLN A 97 -3.93 23.77 -19.20
N GLY A 98 -3.80 22.53 -19.67
CA GLY A 98 -2.61 22.03 -20.36
C GLY A 98 -1.42 21.69 -19.46
N ILE A 99 -1.55 21.78 -18.13
CA ILE A 99 -0.46 21.52 -17.17
C ILE A 99 -0.87 20.43 -16.18
N LEU A 100 -0.04 19.41 -16.08
CA LEU A 100 -0.24 18.27 -15.19
C LEU A 100 0.76 18.31 -14.04
N LYS A 101 0.28 18.00 -12.84
CA LYS A 101 1.09 17.82 -11.64
C LYS A 101 1.08 16.37 -11.22
N GLY A 102 2.26 15.75 -11.19
CA GLY A 102 2.47 14.36 -10.83
C GLY A 102 2.95 14.21 -9.40
N SER A 103 2.46 13.16 -8.72
CA SER A 103 3.07 12.65 -7.50
C SER A 103 3.63 11.26 -7.76
N ALA A 104 4.93 11.11 -7.51
CA ALA A 104 5.67 9.90 -7.72
C ALA A 104 5.91 9.14 -6.41
N ARG A 105 5.87 7.82 -6.48
CA ARG A 105 6.24 6.89 -5.41
C ARG A 105 7.18 5.83 -5.99
N SER A 106 8.28 5.61 -5.30
CA SER A 106 9.31 4.65 -5.72
C SER A 106 9.23 3.34 -4.94
N ILE A 107 9.96 2.35 -5.43
CA ILE A 107 10.30 1.12 -4.69
C ILE A 107 11.71 1.24 -4.10
N THR A 108 12.09 0.33 -3.20
CA THR A 108 13.34 0.39 -2.43
C THR A 108 14.59 0.39 -3.33
N GLU A 109 14.50 -0.28 -4.47
CA GLU A 109 15.56 -0.50 -5.43
C GLU A 109 15.81 0.72 -6.33
N LEU A 110 14.93 1.74 -6.30
CA LEU A 110 14.99 2.87 -7.21
C LEU A 110 14.93 4.22 -6.49
N HIS A 111 15.89 5.09 -6.75
CA HIS A 111 15.83 6.49 -6.34
C HIS A 111 15.09 7.33 -7.41
N ILE A 112 13.81 7.65 -7.18
CA ILE A 112 12.96 8.25 -8.23
C ILE A 112 13.44 9.63 -8.70
N LYS A 113 14.10 10.39 -7.81
CA LYS A 113 14.67 11.69 -8.20
C LYS A 113 15.82 11.52 -9.20
N ASP A 114 16.61 10.44 -9.12
CA ASP A 114 17.72 10.21 -10.04
C ASP A 114 17.19 9.90 -11.44
N VAL A 115 16.05 9.19 -11.52
CA VAL A 115 15.30 8.99 -12.76
C VAL A 115 14.84 10.33 -13.34
N PHE A 116 14.33 11.23 -12.51
CA PHE A 116 13.92 12.56 -12.99
C PHE A 116 15.09 13.42 -13.44
N ASP A 117 16.21 13.40 -12.71
CA ASP A 117 17.44 14.07 -13.10
C ASP A 117 17.94 13.54 -14.46
N GLU A 118 17.87 12.22 -14.70
CA GLU A 118 18.23 11.63 -15.98
C GLU A 118 17.26 12.01 -17.11
N ILE A 119 15.95 11.96 -16.88
CA ILE A 119 14.96 12.38 -17.89
C ILE A 119 15.15 13.85 -18.23
N ALA A 120 15.33 14.73 -17.25
CA ALA A 120 15.57 16.16 -17.47
C ALA A 120 16.87 16.43 -18.24
N ARG A 121 17.89 15.57 -18.08
CA ARG A 121 19.15 15.65 -18.83
C ARG A 121 19.00 15.20 -20.28
N LEU A 122 18.30 14.09 -20.51
CA LEU A 122 18.15 13.47 -21.84
C LEU A 122 17.04 14.12 -22.69
N TYR A 123 15.99 14.60 -22.03
CA TYR A 123 14.78 15.16 -22.63
C TYR A 123 14.34 16.43 -21.85
N PRO A 124 15.08 17.54 -21.96
CA PRO A 124 14.87 18.74 -21.15
C PRO A 124 13.48 19.38 -21.30
N GLU A 125 12.78 19.10 -22.40
CA GLU A 125 11.45 19.62 -22.69
C GLU A 125 10.31 18.89 -21.97
N LEU A 126 10.57 17.68 -21.42
CA LEU A 126 9.49 16.84 -20.87
C LEU A 126 9.12 17.18 -19.44
N ILE A 127 10.01 17.80 -18.67
CA ILE A 127 9.77 18.14 -17.26
C ILE A 127 9.92 19.64 -17.09
N LEU A 128 8.83 20.31 -16.71
CA LEU A 128 8.84 21.75 -16.43
C LEU A 128 9.50 22.05 -15.08
N THR A 129 9.11 21.32 -14.04
CA THR A 129 9.70 21.40 -12.70
C THR A 129 9.64 20.03 -12.03
N PHE A 130 10.58 19.74 -11.15
CA PHE A 130 10.53 18.54 -10.30
C PHE A 130 11.31 18.76 -9.01
N GLY A 131 11.01 17.93 -8.00
CA GLY A 131 11.70 17.94 -6.72
C GLY A 131 11.22 16.82 -5.81
N GLY A 132 11.96 16.54 -4.74
CA GLY A 132 11.61 15.50 -3.77
C GLY A 132 12.81 14.68 -3.31
N HIS A 133 12.54 13.44 -2.92
CA HIS A 133 13.48 12.50 -2.32
C HIS A 133 13.44 11.14 -3.03
N ALA A 134 14.25 10.20 -2.54
CA ALA A 134 14.39 8.84 -3.05
C ALA A 134 13.05 8.12 -3.31
N MET A 135 12.15 8.14 -2.31
CA MET A 135 10.93 7.34 -2.32
C MET A 135 9.68 8.11 -2.77
N ALA A 136 9.76 9.44 -2.81
CA ALA A 136 8.64 10.30 -3.14
C ALA A 136 9.12 11.60 -3.77
N ALA A 137 8.55 11.94 -4.91
CA ALA A 137 8.86 13.17 -5.62
C ALA A 137 7.60 13.76 -6.27
N GLY A 138 7.68 15.05 -6.60
CA GLY A 138 6.68 15.76 -7.38
C GLY A 138 7.31 16.28 -8.66
N LEU A 139 6.51 16.34 -9.72
CA LEU A 139 6.91 16.92 -11.00
C LEU A 139 5.73 17.58 -11.70
N THR A 140 6.03 18.48 -12.62
CA THR A 140 5.05 19.16 -13.48
C THR A 140 5.45 18.97 -14.94
N ILE A 141 4.50 18.61 -15.78
CA ILE A 141 4.68 18.39 -17.22
C ILE A 141 3.56 19.07 -18.02
N GLU A 142 3.77 19.28 -19.32
CA GLU A 142 2.67 19.66 -20.22
C GLU A 142 1.78 18.45 -20.51
N GLU A 143 0.46 18.66 -20.53
CA GLU A 143 -0.54 17.62 -20.81
C GLU A 143 -0.33 16.98 -22.19
N SER A 144 0.09 17.78 -23.18
CA SER A 144 0.43 17.33 -24.53
C SER A 144 1.61 16.35 -24.58
N GLN A 145 2.45 16.32 -23.54
CA GLN A 145 3.64 15.49 -23.46
C GLN A 145 3.43 14.23 -22.62
N PHE A 146 2.24 14.03 -22.04
CA PHE A 146 1.97 12.93 -21.10
C PHE A 146 2.37 11.55 -21.66
N ASP A 147 1.90 11.21 -22.87
CA ASP A 147 2.18 9.90 -23.47
C ASP A 147 3.68 9.70 -23.71
N ARG A 148 4.35 10.73 -24.25
CA ARG A 148 5.80 10.71 -24.49
C ARG A 148 6.58 10.61 -23.18
N PHE A 149 6.15 11.31 -22.15
CA PHE A 149 6.75 11.23 -20.82
C PHE A 149 6.59 9.83 -20.23
N SER A 150 5.40 9.23 -20.33
CA SER A 150 5.11 7.87 -19.86
C SER A 150 6.06 6.84 -20.49
N ASP A 151 6.24 6.89 -21.80
CA ASP A 151 7.16 6.00 -22.53
C ASP A 151 8.62 6.20 -22.10
N VAL A 152 9.07 7.45 -21.99
CA VAL A 152 10.42 7.79 -21.56
C VAL A 152 10.67 7.38 -20.12
N PHE A 153 9.72 7.61 -19.22
CA PHE A 153 9.82 7.22 -17.82
C PHE A 153 9.98 5.71 -17.69
N ASN A 154 9.10 4.93 -18.32
CA ASN A 154 9.22 3.48 -18.33
C ASN A 154 10.56 3.01 -18.90
N LYS A 155 11.03 3.62 -19.99
CA LYS A 155 12.33 3.30 -20.60
C LYS A 155 13.51 3.58 -19.68
N VAL A 156 13.53 4.71 -18.96
CA VAL A 156 14.60 5.04 -18.02
C VAL A 156 14.54 4.10 -16.81
N VAL A 157 13.36 3.86 -16.25
CA VAL A 157 13.19 2.90 -15.13
C VAL A 157 13.71 1.49 -15.50
N ASN A 158 13.47 1.03 -16.73
CA ASN A 158 13.99 -0.25 -17.23
C ASN A 158 15.54 -0.35 -17.19
N GLN A 159 16.26 0.77 -17.14
CA GLN A 159 17.73 0.78 -17.05
C GLN A 159 18.23 0.58 -15.61
N TYR A 160 17.40 0.95 -14.62
CA TYR A 160 17.74 0.86 -13.21
C TYR A 160 17.26 -0.42 -12.55
N ILE A 161 16.13 -0.97 -13.01
CA ILE A 161 15.45 -2.08 -12.35
C ILE A 161 15.37 -3.29 -13.28
N SER A 162 15.92 -4.41 -12.83
CA SER A 162 15.78 -5.71 -13.50
C SER A 162 14.37 -6.29 -13.30
N SER A 163 13.91 -7.16 -14.19
CA SER A 163 12.61 -7.82 -14.04
C SER A 163 12.52 -8.68 -12.77
N ASP A 164 13.64 -9.20 -12.26
CA ASP A 164 13.69 -10.06 -11.07
C ASP A 164 13.51 -9.25 -9.78
N SER A 165 14.00 -8.00 -9.73
CA SER A 165 13.76 -7.06 -8.63
C SER A 165 12.32 -6.52 -8.56
N LEU A 166 11.50 -6.89 -9.54
CA LEU A 166 10.10 -6.50 -9.66
C LEU A 166 9.14 -7.63 -9.27
N GLU A 167 9.67 -8.81 -8.92
CA GLU A 167 8.88 -9.87 -8.30
C GLU A 167 8.63 -9.52 -6.83
N ASP A 168 7.42 -9.83 -6.35
CA ASP A 168 7.03 -9.57 -4.97
C ASP A 168 7.76 -10.57 -4.06
N GLN A 169 8.82 -10.10 -3.38
CA GLN A 169 9.60 -10.94 -2.47
C GLN A 169 9.10 -10.77 -1.04
N CYS A 170 8.48 -11.83 -0.50
CA CYS A 170 8.11 -11.88 0.91
C CYS A 170 9.24 -12.52 1.73
N LEU A 171 10.05 -11.69 2.38
CA LEU A 171 11.02 -12.16 3.38
C LEU A 171 10.28 -12.57 4.66
N THR A 172 10.65 -13.72 5.22
CA THR A 172 10.03 -14.26 6.43
C THR A 172 11.09 -14.67 7.45
N ASP A 173 10.72 -14.60 8.72
CA ASP A 173 11.54 -15.00 9.88
C ASP A 173 11.49 -16.51 10.15
N GLY A 174 10.96 -17.28 9.19
CA GLY A 174 10.88 -18.74 9.23
C GLY A 174 9.54 -19.29 9.74
N GLU A 175 9.51 -20.61 9.93
CA GLU A 175 8.34 -21.31 10.46
C GLU A 175 8.33 -21.31 11.99
N LEU A 176 7.14 -21.14 12.58
CA LEU A 176 6.94 -21.38 14.01
C LEU A 176 6.75 -22.86 14.30
N SER A 177 7.29 -23.33 15.43
CA SER A 177 7.01 -24.68 15.92
C SER A 177 5.60 -24.75 16.51
N GLY A 178 5.11 -25.97 16.79
CA GLY A 178 3.77 -26.17 17.34
C GLY A 178 3.54 -25.44 18.66
N ASP A 179 4.53 -25.45 19.55
CA ASP A 179 4.41 -24.85 20.89
C ASP A 179 4.55 -23.32 20.86
N ASP A 180 5.05 -22.77 19.75
CA ASP A 180 5.26 -21.33 19.57
C ASP A 180 3.97 -20.57 19.26
N PHE A 181 2.89 -21.25 18.85
CA PHE A 181 1.56 -20.66 18.68
C PHE A 181 0.88 -20.37 20.04
N SER A 182 1.51 -19.51 20.83
CA SER A 182 1.18 -19.31 22.23
C SER A 182 1.05 -17.82 22.59
N LEU A 183 0.20 -17.54 23.59
CA LEU A 183 0.00 -16.19 24.10
C LEU A 183 1.28 -15.56 24.66
N PRO A 184 2.16 -16.31 25.38
CA PRO A 184 3.45 -15.77 25.81
C PRO A 184 4.33 -15.27 24.67
N LEU A 185 4.43 -16.01 23.55
CA LEU A 185 5.24 -15.56 22.41
C LEU A 185 4.61 -14.32 21.75
N ALA A 186 3.29 -14.33 21.53
CA ALA A 186 2.58 -13.18 20.96
C ALA A 186 2.76 -11.91 21.81
N LEU A 187 2.72 -12.04 23.15
CA LEU A 187 3.00 -10.93 24.07
C LEU A 187 4.46 -10.50 24.02
N ALA A 188 5.40 -11.44 23.93
CA ALA A 188 6.82 -11.12 23.83
C ALA A 188 7.11 -10.31 22.56
N ILE A 189 6.55 -10.72 21.40
CA ILE A 189 6.65 -9.99 20.14
C ILE A 189 6.02 -8.60 20.27
N GLN A 190 4.79 -8.50 20.77
CA GLN A 190 4.12 -7.19 20.94
C GLN A 190 4.95 -6.19 21.78
N ASN A 191 5.68 -6.68 22.78
CA ASN A 191 6.49 -5.85 23.67
C ASN A 191 7.95 -5.68 23.21
N ALA A 192 8.38 -6.34 22.13
CA ALA A 192 9.79 -6.38 21.71
C ALA A 192 10.27 -5.07 21.07
N GLY A 193 9.37 -4.20 20.59
CA GLY A 193 9.79 -2.90 20.10
C GLY A 193 8.65 -1.94 19.79
N PRO A 194 8.97 -0.68 19.49
CA PRO A 194 8.19 0.05 18.52
C PRO A 194 8.47 -0.57 17.13
N TRP A 195 7.47 -1.22 16.55
CA TRP A 195 7.52 -1.70 15.17
C TRP A 195 7.33 -0.55 14.18
N GLY A 196 8.00 -0.61 13.03
CA GLY A 196 7.90 0.43 12.01
C GLY A 196 8.66 0.09 10.72
N GLN A 197 8.71 1.03 9.79
CA GLN A 197 9.27 0.80 8.45
C GLN A 197 10.73 0.30 8.46
N SER A 198 11.56 0.80 9.37
CA SER A 198 12.97 0.39 9.48
C SER A 198 13.20 -0.74 10.50
N PHE A 199 12.13 -1.21 11.16
CA PHE A 199 12.16 -2.32 12.11
C PHE A 199 10.79 -3.01 12.09
N PRO A 200 10.50 -3.78 11.02
CA PRO A 200 9.20 -4.40 10.87
C PRO A 200 8.97 -5.49 11.93
N GLU A 201 7.70 -5.73 12.24
CA GLU A 201 7.31 -6.85 13.09
C GLU A 201 7.64 -8.19 12.40
N PRO A 202 8.01 -9.26 13.14
CA PRO A 202 8.33 -10.54 12.54
C PRO A 202 7.19 -11.13 11.72
N ILE A 203 7.51 -11.59 10.52
CA ILE A 203 6.58 -12.26 9.60
C ILE A 203 6.99 -13.71 9.51
N PHE A 204 6.11 -14.61 9.93
CA PHE A 204 6.36 -16.05 9.87
C PHE A 204 5.73 -16.64 8.62
N VAL A 205 6.21 -17.81 8.21
CA VAL A 205 5.60 -18.63 7.14
C VAL A 205 5.09 -19.94 7.72
N GLY A 206 4.00 -20.47 7.16
CA GLY A 206 3.48 -21.74 7.61
C GLY A 206 2.50 -22.37 6.62
N GLN A 207 2.32 -23.67 6.78
CA GLN A 207 1.36 -24.45 6.00
C GLN A 207 0.17 -24.82 6.86
N PHE A 208 -1.02 -24.58 6.32
CA PHE A 208 -2.27 -24.71 7.06
C PHE A 208 -3.31 -25.45 6.25
N LYS A 209 -4.06 -26.32 6.92
CA LYS A 209 -5.34 -26.83 6.42
C LYS A 209 -6.45 -25.88 6.83
N ILE A 210 -7.37 -25.59 5.91
CA ILE A 210 -8.52 -24.73 6.17
C ILE A 210 -9.65 -25.58 6.74
N LEU A 211 -10.09 -25.24 7.95
CA LEU A 211 -11.21 -25.91 8.63
C LEU A 211 -12.53 -25.16 8.47
N ASP A 212 -12.46 -23.83 8.50
CA ASP A 212 -13.61 -22.94 8.32
C ASP A 212 -13.15 -21.62 7.70
N LYS A 213 -14.02 -21.00 6.91
CA LYS A 213 -13.77 -19.75 6.20
C LYS A 213 -15.08 -18.97 6.09
N ARG A 214 -15.07 -17.72 6.52
CA ARG A 214 -16.24 -16.82 6.40
C ARG A 214 -15.83 -15.36 6.31
N VAL A 215 -16.60 -14.60 5.54
CA VAL A 215 -16.46 -13.13 5.51
C VAL A 215 -17.03 -12.55 6.80
N VAL A 216 -16.31 -11.58 7.37
CA VAL A 216 -16.73 -10.81 8.55
C VAL A 216 -16.65 -9.33 8.25
N GLY A 217 -17.67 -8.57 8.65
CA GLY A 217 -17.82 -7.19 8.19
C GLY A 217 -18.10 -7.14 6.68
N GLU A 218 -17.56 -6.13 6.01
CA GLU A 218 -17.75 -5.92 4.56
C GLU A 218 -16.54 -6.37 3.72
N SER A 219 -15.35 -6.52 4.32
CA SER A 219 -14.10 -6.68 3.55
C SER A 219 -13.02 -7.55 4.23
N HIS A 220 -13.37 -8.40 5.19
CA HIS A 220 -12.38 -9.22 5.91
C HIS A 220 -12.75 -10.69 5.92
N LEU A 221 -11.74 -11.55 5.92
CA LEU A 221 -11.93 -12.98 5.95
C LEU A 221 -11.47 -13.54 7.28
N LYS A 222 -12.40 -14.14 8.03
CA LYS A 222 -12.07 -14.90 9.23
C LYS A 222 -11.90 -16.37 8.87
N LEU A 223 -10.77 -16.92 9.27
CA LEU A 223 -10.35 -18.28 8.97
C LEU A 223 -10.17 -19.08 10.27
N LYS A 224 -10.44 -20.37 10.17
CA LYS A 224 -10.01 -21.35 11.17
C LYS A 224 -9.04 -22.30 10.50
N LEU A 225 -7.81 -22.28 10.98
CA LEU A 225 -6.69 -22.99 10.37
C LEU A 225 -6.20 -24.12 11.27
N GLN A 226 -5.73 -25.19 10.66
CA GLN A 226 -5.04 -26.28 11.34
C GLN A 226 -3.58 -26.29 10.88
N SER A 227 -2.64 -26.15 11.82
CA SER A 227 -1.21 -26.27 11.51
C SER A 227 -0.81 -27.74 11.30
N ARG A 228 0.37 -27.98 10.72
CA ARG A 228 0.97 -29.33 10.60
C ARG A 228 1.06 -30.09 11.92
N ASN A 229 1.13 -29.38 13.04
CA ASN A 229 1.18 -29.94 14.39
C ASN A 229 -0.21 -30.14 15.03
N ASN A 230 -1.28 -30.06 14.23
CA ASN A 230 -2.69 -30.20 14.64
C ASN A 230 -3.24 -29.09 15.55
N ASN A 231 -2.51 -27.98 15.75
CA ASN A 231 -3.06 -26.83 16.47
C ASN A 231 -4.18 -26.18 15.66
N THR A 232 -5.28 -25.86 16.33
CA THR A 232 -6.38 -25.11 15.73
C THR A 232 -6.22 -23.63 16.06
N LEU A 233 -6.12 -22.79 15.04
CA LEU A 233 -5.77 -21.38 15.17
C LEU A 233 -6.85 -20.51 14.52
N ASP A 234 -7.24 -19.44 15.22
CA ASP A 234 -8.02 -18.37 14.63
C ASP A 234 -7.09 -17.52 13.75
N ALA A 235 -7.56 -17.15 12.56
CA ALA A 235 -6.82 -16.28 11.66
C ALA A 235 -7.74 -15.22 11.04
N ILE A 236 -7.17 -14.08 10.66
CA ILE A 236 -7.87 -13.01 9.95
C ILE A 236 -7.00 -12.48 8.81
N ALA A 237 -7.56 -12.41 7.61
CA ALA A 237 -7.02 -11.66 6.49
C ALA A 237 -7.85 -10.38 6.32
N PHE A 238 -7.19 -9.23 6.40
CA PHE A 238 -7.84 -7.94 6.20
C PHE A 238 -7.92 -7.58 4.71
N ASN A 239 -8.93 -6.80 4.34
CA ASN A 239 -9.19 -6.35 2.96
C ASN A 239 -9.19 -7.49 1.92
N MET A 240 -9.71 -8.65 2.29
CA MET A 240 -9.79 -9.82 1.42
C MET A 240 -11.14 -10.50 1.58
N THR A 241 -11.74 -10.87 0.46
CA THR A 241 -13.05 -11.52 0.35
C THR A 241 -12.92 -12.90 -0.27
N ASP A 242 -14.03 -13.63 -0.37
CA ASP A 242 -14.02 -14.98 -0.95
C ASP A 242 -13.72 -14.98 -2.45
N ASP A 243 -13.97 -13.86 -3.15
CA ASP A 243 -13.71 -13.71 -4.58
C ASP A 243 -12.21 -13.58 -4.90
N ASP A 244 -11.42 -13.17 -3.92
CA ASP A 244 -9.95 -13.08 -4.03
C ASP A 244 -9.26 -14.46 -3.90
N TRP A 245 -10.04 -15.51 -3.64
CA TRP A 245 -9.53 -16.84 -3.34
C TRP A 245 -9.67 -17.82 -4.51
N PRO A 246 -8.64 -18.63 -4.80
CA PRO A 246 -8.81 -19.81 -5.62
C PRO A 246 -9.87 -20.73 -5.01
N SER A 247 -10.84 -21.13 -5.82
CA SER A 247 -11.94 -21.96 -5.35
C SER A 247 -11.45 -23.33 -4.87
N LYS A 248 -11.93 -23.76 -3.69
CA LYS A 248 -11.67 -25.08 -3.07
C LYS A 248 -10.21 -25.34 -2.64
N LEU A 249 -9.52 -24.34 -2.10
CA LEU A 249 -8.27 -24.58 -1.37
C LEU A 249 -8.57 -25.27 -0.03
N GLU A 250 -8.11 -26.51 0.13
CA GLU A 250 -8.12 -27.21 1.42
C GLU A 250 -6.86 -26.94 2.23
N GLN A 251 -5.77 -26.57 1.56
CA GLN A 251 -4.45 -26.29 2.13
C GLN A 251 -3.87 -25.03 1.50
N ILE A 252 -3.14 -24.29 2.32
CA ILE A 252 -2.47 -23.04 1.93
C ILE A 252 -1.07 -22.97 2.52
N ILE A 253 -0.19 -22.27 1.80
CA ILE A 253 1.00 -21.65 2.38
C ILE A 253 0.63 -20.20 2.67
N SER A 254 0.98 -19.71 3.86
CA SER A 254 0.67 -18.33 4.22
C SER A 254 1.81 -17.71 5.00
N THR A 255 2.03 -16.42 4.73
CA THR A 255 2.83 -15.57 5.61
C THR A 255 1.90 -14.83 6.58
N TYR A 256 2.30 -14.74 7.83
CA TYR A 256 1.45 -14.23 8.90
C TYR A 256 2.24 -13.61 10.03
N ARG A 257 1.61 -12.67 10.74
CA ARG A 257 2.07 -12.18 12.05
C ARG A 257 1.32 -12.89 13.17
N LEU A 258 2.04 -13.21 14.24
CA LEU A 258 1.46 -13.80 15.45
C LEU A 258 1.02 -12.67 16.39
N GLY A 259 -0.28 -12.51 16.62
CA GLY A 259 -0.78 -11.47 17.50
C GLY A 259 -1.86 -11.95 18.46
N ILE A 260 -2.47 -10.99 19.14
CA ILE A 260 -3.43 -11.22 20.23
C ILE A 260 -4.76 -10.58 19.87
N ASN A 261 -5.82 -11.38 19.88
CA ASN A 261 -7.18 -10.87 19.82
C ASN A 261 -7.77 -10.81 21.23
N ASN A 262 -8.18 -9.62 21.64
CA ASN A 262 -8.85 -9.38 22.92
C ASN A 262 -10.34 -9.19 22.69
N TYR A 263 -11.14 -10.20 23.00
CA TYR A 263 -12.60 -10.13 22.87
C TYR A 263 -13.29 -10.48 24.17
N ARG A 264 -14.11 -9.55 24.70
CA ARG A 264 -14.88 -9.70 25.94
C ARG A 264 -14.05 -10.18 27.14
N GLY A 265 -12.82 -9.69 27.27
CA GLY A 265 -11.91 -10.03 28.37
C GLY A 265 -11.16 -11.35 28.19
N HIS A 266 -11.34 -12.06 27.07
CA HIS A 266 -10.55 -13.22 26.71
C HIS A 266 -9.50 -12.85 25.65
N SER A 267 -8.23 -13.08 25.98
CA SER A 267 -7.10 -12.96 25.06
C SER A 267 -6.82 -14.31 24.44
N GLN A 268 -6.80 -14.37 23.12
CA GLN A 268 -6.42 -15.55 22.36
C GLN A 268 -5.40 -15.21 21.30
N VAL A 269 -4.57 -16.19 20.96
CA VAL A 269 -3.67 -16.10 19.81
C VAL A 269 -4.49 -16.00 18.54
N GLN A 270 -4.11 -15.09 17.65
CA GLN A 270 -4.69 -14.97 16.32
C GLN A 270 -3.58 -14.75 15.30
N LEU A 271 -3.67 -15.44 14.17
CA LEU A 271 -2.80 -15.19 13.02
C LEU A 271 -3.37 -14.03 12.20
N PHE A 272 -2.54 -13.02 11.95
CA PHE A 272 -2.84 -11.95 11.02
C PHE A 272 -2.20 -12.30 9.70
N ILE A 273 -3.02 -12.68 8.73
CA ILE A 273 -2.56 -13.17 7.44
C ILE A 273 -2.12 -12.00 6.58
N GLU A 274 -0.89 -12.06 6.07
CA GLU A 274 -0.29 -11.05 5.19
C GLU A 274 -0.39 -11.50 3.73
N HIS A 275 -0.06 -12.76 3.44
CA HIS A 275 -0.16 -13.34 2.10
C HIS A 275 -0.62 -14.80 2.13
N ILE A 276 -1.26 -15.26 1.05
CA ILE A 276 -1.74 -16.63 0.90
C ILE A 276 -1.40 -17.14 -0.49
N GLU A 277 -0.88 -18.35 -0.55
CA GLU A 277 -0.65 -19.10 -1.77
C GLU A 277 -1.32 -20.47 -1.70
N PRO A 278 -1.87 -20.96 -2.83
CA PRO A 278 -2.22 -22.37 -2.97
C PRO A 278 -1.05 -23.28 -2.60
N PHE A 279 -1.32 -24.34 -1.85
CA PHE A 279 -0.35 -25.42 -1.65
C PHE A 279 -0.23 -26.31 -2.90
#